data_AF-A0A5E7PDQ7-F1
#
_entry.id   AF-A0A5E7PDQ7-F1
#
_cell.length_a   1.000
_cell.length_b   1.000
_cell.length_c   1.000
_cell.angle_alpha   90.00
_cell.angle_beta   90.00
_cell.angle_gamma   90.00
#
_symmetry.space_group_name_H-M   'P 1'
#
loop_
_entity.id
_entity.type
_entity.pdbx_description
1 polymer ?
#
loop_
_entity_poly.entity_id
_entity_poly.type
_entity_poly.pdbx_seq_one_letter_code
_entity_poly.pdbx_strand_id
1 'polypeptide(L)'
;MTRAAALLLTALFSQAVWSATPTVEAFLADPVALLDEQGKLERELPLKDAPKTALAVLQYNEALELVQVELAGRKVWLDTMDLRLNPSKLVKLPCQKMPGSKTADSQNNSTIGFGAGCNQQ
;
A
#
# COMPACT_ATOMS: atom_id res chain seq x y z
N MET A 1 46.01 9.02 -25.64
CA MET A 1 45.37 8.29 -24.52
C MET A 1 44.11 9.03 -24.05
N THR A 2 43.08 9.14 -24.90
CA THR A 2 41.86 9.94 -24.57
C THR A 2 40.58 9.39 -25.22
N ARG A 3 40.61 8.20 -25.83
CA ARG A 3 39.44 7.59 -26.49
C ARG A 3 38.70 6.55 -25.65
N ALA A 4 39.29 6.10 -24.54
CA ALA A 4 38.66 5.09 -23.68
C ALA A 4 37.66 5.67 -22.66
N ALA A 5 37.63 6.99 -22.45
CA ALA A 5 36.79 7.61 -21.43
C ALA A 5 35.32 7.80 -21.86
N ALA A 6 35.03 7.84 -23.17
CA ALA A 6 33.67 8.11 -23.67
C ALA A 6 32.73 6.89 -23.64
N LEU A 7 33.27 5.67 -23.50
CA LEU A 7 32.48 4.44 -23.52
C LEU A 7 31.92 4.02 -22.14
N LEU A 8 32.34 4.67 -21.06
CA LEU A 8 31.92 4.33 -19.69
C LEU A 8 30.65 5.06 -19.21
N LEU A 9 30.18 6.09 -19.93
CA LEU A 9 29.04 6.90 -19.48
C LEU A 9 27.66 6.35 -19.86
N THR A 10 27.56 5.38 -20.76
CA THR A 10 26.27 4.84 -21.23
C THR A 10 25.77 3.63 -20.42
N ALA A 11 26.59 3.06 -19.53
CA ALA A 11 26.24 1.87 -18.75
C ALA A 11 25.47 2.16 -17.44
N LEU A 12 25.27 3.45 -17.08
CA LEU A 12 24.72 3.83 -15.77
C LEU A 12 23.19 3.99 -15.70
N PHE A 13 22.45 3.83 -16.81
CA PHE A 13 21.00 4.11 -16.84
C PHE A 13 20.07 2.90 -16.91
N SER A 14 20.58 1.67 -16.89
CA SER A 14 19.75 0.47 -17.10
C SER A 14 19.24 -0.21 -15.82
N GLN A 15 19.21 0.49 -14.69
CA GLN A 15 18.61 -0.04 -13.46
C GLN A 15 17.10 0.28 -13.46
N ALA A 16 16.36 -0.16 -14.48
CA ALA A 16 14.90 -0.17 -14.42
C ALA A 16 14.51 -1.25 -13.42
N VAL A 17 14.41 -0.87 -12.14
CA VAL A 17 13.84 -1.72 -11.10
C VAL A 17 12.40 -1.98 -11.50
N TRP A 18 12.14 -3.15 -12.10
CA TRP A 18 10.79 -3.68 -12.31
C TRP A 18 10.21 -4.05 -10.95
N SER A 19 9.81 -3.03 -10.19
CA SER A 19 8.89 -3.21 -9.09
C SER A 19 7.55 -3.63 -9.69
N ALA A 20 6.95 -4.69 -9.14
CA ALA A 20 5.62 -5.12 -9.55
C ALA A 20 4.65 -3.93 -9.43
N THR A 21 4.00 -3.57 -10.54
CA THR A 21 3.05 -2.46 -10.53
C THR A 21 1.90 -2.81 -9.60
N PRO A 22 1.63 -2.01 -8.57
CA PRO A 22 0.56 -2.28 -7.65
C PRO A 22 -0.80 -2.29 -8.34
N THR A 23 -1.68 -3.16 -7.86
CA THR A 23 -3.03 -3.36 -8.40
C THR A 23 -4.06 -3.31 -7.28
N VAL A 24 -5.26 -2.83 -7.61
CA VAL A 24 -6.47 -2.97 -6.81
C VAL A 24 -7.12 -4.29 -7.21
N GLU A 25 -7.08 -5.30 -6.34
CA GLU A 25 -7.66 -6.63 -6.59
C GLU A 25 -9.13 -6.71 -6.21
N ALA A 26 -9.56 -5.93 -5.22
CA ALA A 26 -10.95 -5.90 -4.77
C ALA A 26 -11.29 -4.58 -4.08
N PHE A 27 -12.59 -4.26 -4.13
CA PHE A 27 -13.21 -3.18 -3.37
C PHE A 27 -13.88 -3.78 -2.12
N LEU A 28 -13.73 -3.11 -0.98
CA LEU A 28 -14.20 -3.58 0.33
C LEU A 28 -15.41 -2.78 0.85
N ALA A 29 -15.61 -1.56 0.36
CA ALA A 29 -16.73 -0.70 0.71
C ALA A 29 -17.91 -0.82 -0.27
N ASP A 30 -19.14 -0.59 0.25
CA ASP A 30 -20.36 -0.41 -0.54
C ASP A 30 -21.20 0.74 0.04
N PRO A 31 -21.37 1.87 -0.68
CA PRO A 31 -20.82 2.14 -2.01
C PRO A 31 -19.32 2.45 -1.98
N VAL A 32 -18.65 2.29 -3.13
CA VAL A 32 -17.28 2.72 -3.36
C VAL A 32 -17.25 4.24 -3.55
N ALA A 33 -16.49 4.95 -2.71
CA ALA A 33 -16.29 6.39 -2.84
C ALA A 33 -15.27 6.69 -3.97
N LEU A 34 -15.69 7.52 -4.93
CA LEU A 34 -14.84 8.07 -5.98
C LEU A 34 -14.47 9.51 -5.61
N LEU A 35 -13.19 9.75 -5.39
CA LEU A 35 -12.66 10.99 -4.86
C LEU A 35 -11.90 11.80 -5.92
N ASP A 36 -11.78 13.10 -5.68
CA ASP A 36 -10.87 13.99 -6.39
C ASP A 36 -9.44 13.95 -5.82
N GLU A 37 -8.54 14.74 -6.40
CA GLU A 37 -7.12 14.84 -5.99
C GLU A 37 -6.94 15.36 -4.55
N GLN A 38 -7.94 16.06 -4.01
CA GLN A 38 -7.95 16.60 -2.65
C GLN A 38 -8.64 15.65 -1.66
N GLY A 39 -9.06 14.46 -2.10
CA GLY A 39 -9.76 13.48 -1.28
C GLY A 39 -11.22 13.82 -1.02
N LYS A 40 -11.81 14.75 -1.78
CA LYS A 40 -13.23 15.09 -1.66
C LYS A 40 -14.05 14.13 -2.50
N LEU A 41 -15.19 13.72 -1.96
CA LEU A 41 -16.15 12.87 -2.67
C LEU A 41 -16.70 13.57 -3.93
N GLU A 42 -16.47 12.96 -5.09
CA GLU A 42 -17.10 13.36 -6.35
C GLU A 42 -18.35 12.53 -6.63
N ARG A 43 -18.32 11.22 -6.31
CA ARG A 43 -19.40 10.28 -6.62
C ARG A 43 -19.30 9.01 -5.78
N GLU A 44 -20.45 8.38 -5.56
CA GLU A 44 -20.55 7.02 -5.04
C GLU A 44 -20.87 6.01 -6.16
N LEU A 45 -20.21 4.87 -6.14
CA LEU A 45 -20.42 3.75 -7.06
C LEU A 45 -20.87 2.53 -6.26
N PRO A 46 -22.09 2.00 -6.46
CA PRO A 46 -22.51 0.76 -5.82
C PRO A 46 -21.51 -0.37 -6.11
N LEU A 47 -21.17 -1.18 -5.11
CA LEU A 47 -20.14 -2.23 -5.26
C LEU A 47 -20.48 -3.22 -6.38
N LYS A 48 -21.77 -3.49 -6.60
CA LYS A 48 -22.27 -4.34 -7.70
C LYS A 48 -21.89 -3.83 -9.10
N ASP A 49 -21.65 -2.53 -9.23
CA ASP A 49 -21.33 -1.84 -10.49
C ASP A 49 -19.82 -1.58 -10.63
N ALA A 50 -19.03 -1.92 -9.60
CA ALA A 50 -17.58 -1.82 -9.62
C ALA A 50 -16.94 -2.90 -10.53
N PRO A 51 -15.77 -2.63 -11.14
CA PRO A 51 -15.06 -3.63 -11.92
C PRO A 51 -14.69 -4.84 -11.08
N LYS A 52 -14.89 -6.04 -11.67
CA LYS A 52 -14.49 -7.31 -11.05
C LYS A 52 -13.06 -7.71 -11.39
N THR A 53 -12.44 -7.03 -12.34
CA THR A 53 -11.05 -7.22 -12.75
C THR A 53 -10.13 -6.33 -11.95
N ALA A 54 -8.91 -6.80 -11.70
CA ALA A 54 -7.91 -5.99 -11.03
C ALA A 54 -7.60 -4.70 -11.83
N LEU A 55 -7.47 -3.58 -11.12
CA LEU A 55 -7.13 -2.29 -11.72
C LEU A 55 -5.68 -1.95 -11.44
N ALA A 56 -4.95 -1.50 -12.47
CA ALA A 56 -3.61 -0.98 -12.27
C ALA A 56 -3.65 0.34 -11.51
N VAL A 57 -2.83 0.47 -10.47
CA VAL A 57 -2.65 1.73 -9.77
C VAL A 57 -1.74 2.62 -10.60
N LEU A 58 -2.22 3.82 -10.93
CA LEU A 58 -1.49 4.80 -11.72
C LEU A 58 -0.60 5.68 -10.85
N GLN A 59 -1.11 6.10 -9.68
CA GLN A 59 -0.42 6.99 -8.74
C GLN A 59 -0.84 6.70 -7.30
N TYR A 60 0.04 7.03 -6.35
CA TYR A 60 -0.22 7.05 -4.92
C TYR A 60 -0.12 8.48 -4.40
N ASN A 61 -1.11 8.91 -3.61
CA ASN A 61 -1.04 10.10 -2.79
C ASN A 61 -0.80 9.67 -1.34
N GLU A 62 0.47 9.64 -0.92
CA GLU A 62 0.86 9.20 0.43
C GLU A 62 0.35 10.13 1.54
N ALA A 63 0.06 11.39 1.23
CA ALA A 63 -0.41 12.36 2.23
C ALA A 63 -1.87 12.13 2.62
N LEU A 64 -2.68 11.67 1.67
CA LEU A 64 -4.11 11.37 1.86
C LEU A 64 -4.41 9.87 1.85
N GLU A 65 -3.39 9.03 1.69
CA GLU A 65 -3.51 7.58 1.54
C GLU A 65 -4.52 7.15 0.46
N LEU A 66 -4.43 7.79 -0.71
CA LEU A 66 -5.28 7.53 -1.86
C LEU A 66 -4.50 6.88 -3.01
N VAL A 67 -5.20 6.11 -3.83
CA VAL A 67 -4.68 5.58 -5.10
C VAL A 67 -5.49 6.08 -6.28
N GLN A 68 -4.79 6.45 -7.35
CA GLN A 68 -5.41 6.81 -8.60
C GLN A 68 -5.53 5.59 -9.50
N VAL A 69 -6.73 5.36 -10.04
CA VAL A 69 -7.02 4.31 -11.03
C VAL A 69 -7.79 4.88 -12.21
N GLU A 70 -7.88 4.12 -13.30
CA GLU A 70 -8.78 4.42 -14.40
C GLU A 70 -10.06 3.58 -14.31
N LEU A 71 -11.20 4.26 -14.18
CA LEU A 71 -12.54 3.67 -14.19
C LEU A 71 -13.34 4.23 -15.36
N ALA A 72 -13.79 3.37 -16.26
CA ALA A 72 -14.60 3.73 -17.43
C ALA A 72 -14.03 4.94 -18.21
N GLY A 73 -12.70 4.95 -18.44
CA GLY A 73 -12.00 6.01 -19.18
C GLY A 73 -11.76 7.31 -18.40
N ARG A 74 -12.02 7.32 -17.09
CA ARG A 74 -11.76 8.48 -16.22
C ARG A 74 -10.81 8.11 -15.09
N LYS A 75 -9.89 9.02 -14.79
CA LYS A 75 -9.02 8.91 -13.62
C LYS A 75 -9.79 9.35 -12.39
N VAL A 76 -9.78 8.52 -11.36
CA VAL A 76 -10.44 8.78 -10.08
C VAL A 76 -9.52 8.35 -8.95
N TRP A 77 -9.72 8.93 -7.77
CA TRP A 77 -9.02 8.54 -6.55
C TRP A 77 -9.90 7.65 -5.68
N LEU A 78 -9.27 6.68 -5.04
CA LEU A 78 -9.90 5.71 -4.15
C LEU A 78 -9.13 5.67 -2.83
N ASP A 79 -9.84 5.57 -1.72
CA ASP A 79 -9.25 5.41 -0.40
C ASP A 79 -8.62 4.03 -0.25
N THR A 80 -7.34 3.96 0.15
CA THR A 80 -6.65 2.68 0.30
C THR A 80 -7.22 1.78 1.39
N MET A 81 -7.97 2.33 2.35
CA MET A 81 -8.66 1.56 3.38
C MET A 81 -9.84 0.76 2.84
N ASP A 82 -10.42 1.19 1.72
CA ASP A 82 -11.56 0.54 1.08
C ASP A 82 -11.15 -0.48 0.00
N LEU A 83 -9.85 -0.80 -0.09
CA LEU A 83 -9.29 -1.59 -1.19
C LEU A 83 -8.42 -2.75 -0.69
N ARG A 84 -8.42 -3.82 -1.48
CA ARG A 84 -7.37 -4.85 -1.42
C ARG A 84 -6.31 -4.54 -2.46
N LEU A 85 -5.16 -4.06 -2.00
CA LEU A 85 -4.00 -3.75 -2.85
C LEU A 85 -3.00 -4.92 -2.89
N ASN A 86 -2.42 -5.16 -4.06
CA ASN A 86 -1.32 -6.10 -4.25
C ASN A 86 -0.17 -5.46 -5.06
N PRO A 87 1.05 -5.33 -4.52
CA PRO A 87 1.42 -5.67 -3.14
C PRO A 87 0.76 -4.73 -2.12
N SER A 88 0.44 -5.27 -0.94
CA SER A 88 -0.11 -4.48 0.17
C SER A 88 0.96 -3.59 0.79
N LYS A 89 0.62 -2.33 1.14
CA LYS A 89 1.52 -1.40 1.86
C LYS A 89 1.88 -2.01 3.22
N LEU A 90 3.16 -2.33 3.42
CA LEU A 90 3.68 -2.83 4.69
C LEU A 90 3.77 -1.67 5.69
N VAL A 91 2.86 -1.63 6.66
CA VAL A 91 2.94 -0.67 7.77
C VAL A 91 3.93 -1.20 8.80
N LYS A 92 5.01 -0.43 9.06
CA LYS A 92 5.98 -0.73 10.11
C LYS A 92 5.37 -0.38 11.46
N LEU A 93 4.75 -1.35 12.11
CA LEU A 93 4.32 -1.21 13.50
C LEU A 93 5.54 -1.32 14.43
N PRO A 94 5.79 -0.34 15.32
CA PRO A 94 6.86 -0.45 16.29
C PRO A 94 6.55 -1.59 17.25
N CYS A 95 7.51 -2.49 17.45
CA CYS A 95 7.41 -3.53 18.46
C CYS A 95 7.36 -2.88 19.85
N GLN A 96 6.19 -2.93 20.48
CA GLN A 96 6.03 -2.49 21.85
C GLN A 96 6.66 -3.54 22.77
N LYS A 97 7.64 -3.15 23.59
CA LYS A 97 8.22 -4.01 24.62
C LYS A 97 7.16 -4.26 25.69
N MET A 98 6.77 -5.51 25.88
CA MET A 98 5.91 -5.88 27.00
C MET A 98 6.63 -5.61 28.32
N PRO A 99 6.02 -4.91 29.29
CA PRO A 99 6.53 -4.89 30.65
C PRO A 99 6.49 -6.32 31.20
N GLY A 100 7.64 -6.84 31.64
CA GLY A 100 7.73 -8.19 32.19
C GLY A 100 6.78 -8.37 33.37
N SER A 101 6.03 -9.47 33.39
CA SER A 101 5.18 -9.85 34.52
C SER A 101 6.04 -9.96 35.78
N LYS A 102 5.60 -9.34 36.88
CA LYS A 102 6.30 -9.42 38.16
C LYS A 102 6.21 -10.87 38.70
N THR A 103 7.25 -11.33 39.40
CA THR A 103 7.40 -12.69 39.94
C THR A 103 6.30 -13.16 40.92
N ALA A 104 5.33 -12.30 41.28
CA ALA A 104 4.20 -12.63 42.14
C ALA A 104 2.86 -12.77 41.37
N ASP A 105 2.87 -12.66 40.04
CA ASP A 105 1.68 -12.87 39.22
C ASP A 105 1.38 -14.38 39.10
N SER A 106 0.27 -14.82 39.67
CA SER A 106 -0.20 -16.22 39.58
C SER A 106 -1.13 -16.46 38.37
N GLN A 107 -1.25 -15.49 37.47
CA GLN A 107 -2.16 -15.53 36.33
C GLN A 107 -1.44 -15.73 34.99
N ASN A 108 -2.14 -16.41 34.09
CA ASN A 108 -1.67 -16.80 32.76
C ASN A 108 -1.29 -15.57 31.94
N ASN A 109 -0.05 -15.52 31.45
CA ASN A 109 0.48 -14.48 30.59
C ASN A 109 -0.04 -14.68 29.15
N SER A 110 -1.33 -14.40 28.93
CA SER A 110 -1.95 -14.48 27.62
C SER A 110 -1.73 -13.17 26.85
N THR A 111 -0.74 -13.18 25.98
CA THR A 111 -0.44 -12.07 25.07
C THR A 111 -1.46 -12.02 23.94
N ILE A 112 -2.60 -11.37 24.16
CA ILE A 112 -3.58 -11.10 23.10
C ILE A 112 -3.09 -9.89 22.30
N GLY A 113 -2.72 -10.11 21.03
CA GLY A 113 -2.62 -9.03 20.04
C GLY A 113 -1.21 -8.55 19.64
N PHE A 114 -0.13 -9.21 20.05
CA PHE A 114 1.21 -8.86 19.58
C PHE A 114 1.61 -9.73 18.38
N GLY A 115 1.88 -9.10 17.24
CA GLY A 115 2.29 -9.79 16.01
C GLY A 115 3.60 -10.56 16.17
N ALA A 116 3.71 -11.73 15.56
CA ALA A 116 4.83 -12.67 15.70
C ALA A 116 6.21 -12.16 15.21
N GLY A 117 6.30 -10.93 14.69
CA GLY A 117 7.50 -10.36 14.08
C GLY A 117 8.50 -9.71 15.05
N CYS A 118 8.19 -9.61 16.35
CA CYS A 118 8.99 -8.82 17.29
C CYS A 118 10.21 -9.52 17.91
N ASN A 119 10.53 -10.75 17.49
CA ASN A 119 11.60 -11.57 18.07
C ASN A 119 12.92 -11.61 17.26
N GLN A 120 13.11 -10.72 16.27
CA GLN A 120 14.31 -10.71 15.40
C GLN A 120 15.22 -9.47 15.57
N GLN A 121 15.35 -8.93 16.79
CA GLN A 121 16.36 -7.89 17.09
C GLN A 121 17.32 -8.33 18.19
#